data_AF-A0A2J4ZUC9-F1
#
_entry.id   AF-A0A2J4ZUC9-F1
#
_cell.length_a   1.000
_cell.length_b   1.000
_cell.length_c   1.000
_cell.angle_alpha   90.00
_cell.angle_beta   90.00
_cell.angle_gamma   90.00
#
_symmetry.space_group_name_H-M   'P 1'
#
loop_
_entity.id
_entity.type
_entity.pdbx_description
1 polymer ?
#
loop_
_entity_poly.entity_id
_entity_poly.type
_entity_poly.pdbx_seq_one_letter_code
_entity_poly.pdbx_strand_id
1 'polypeptide(L)'
;MINPDITAIIAREEQAMIAFRRDLHAHPELPWEEKRTTDRVAAGLEAIGIPYRRTHPTGIIADIAGGQPGKTVALRADMDALPVVELNDPLGYKSQTPGKMHACGHDAHTAM
;
A
#
# COMPACT_ATOMS: atom_id res chain seq x y z
N MET A 1 -4.17 -2.73 26.04
CA MET A 1 -4.54 -1.32 25.73
C MET A 1 -3.59 -0.86 24.62
N ILE A 2 -4.11 -0.23 23.57
CA ILE A 2 -3.28 0.26 22.45
C ILE A 2 -2.49 1.48 22.92
N ASN A 3 -1.23 1.63 22.48
CA ASN A 3 -0.40 2.78 22.84
C ASN A 3 -1.04 4.10 22.31
N PRO A 4 -1.27 5.11 23.16
CA PRO A 4 -1.97 6.34 22.78
C PRO A 4 -1.23 7.16 21.71
N ASP A 5 0.11 7.13 21.69
CA ASP A 5 0.90 7.85 20.69
C ASP A 5 0.70 7.24 19.30
N ILE A 6 0.63 5.90 19.23
CA ILE A 6 0.33 5.17 17.99
C ILE A 6 -1.07 5.54 17.49
N THR A 7 -2.07 5.54 18.38
CA THR A 7 -3.45 5.94 18.02
C THR A 7 -3.51 7.37 17.49
N ALA A 8 -2.79 8.30 18.12
CA ALA A 8 -2.75 9.69 17.67
C ALA A 8 -2.08 9.85 16.30
N ILE A 9 -1.01 9.10 16.02
CA ILE A 9 -0.36 9.08 14.71
C ILE A 9 -1.32 8.53 13.64
N ILE A 10 -1.98 7.41 13.90
CA ILE A 10 -2.95 6.82 12.97
C ILE A 10 -4.05 7.82 12.61
N ALA A 11 -4.64 8.49 13.61
CA ALA A 11 -5.68 9.49 13.38
C ALA A 11 -5.19 10.69 12.55
N ARG A 12 -3.93 11.10 12.73
CA ARG A 12 -3.33 12.20 11.96
C ARG A 12 -3.09 11.81 10.50
N GLU A 13 -2.63 10.59 10.25
CA GLU A 13 -2.27 10.12 8.90
C GLU A 13 -3.46 9.51 8.13
N GLU A 14 -4.64 9.35 8.76
CA GLU A 14 -5.81 8.67 8.18
C GLU A 14 -6.17 9.17 6.78
N GLN A 15 -6.23 10.48 6.58
CA GLN A 15 -6.60 11.05 5.28
C GLN A 15 -5.53 10.77 4.20
N ALA A 16 -4.25 10.73 4.59
CA ALA A 16 -3.16 10.38 3.68
C ALA A 16 -3.24 8.89 3.29
N MET A 17 -3.52 8.01 4.25
CA MET A 17 -3.75 6.57 3.98
C MET A 17 -4.94 6.35 3.07
N ILE A 18 -6.08 7.02 3.31
CA ILE A 18 -7.26 6.95 2.44
C ILE A 18 -6.94 7.47 1.03
N ALA A 19 -6.21 8.58 0.91
CA ALA A 19 -5.82 9.13 -0.38
C ALA A 19 -4.91 8.16 -1.15
N PHE A 20 -3.93 7.55 -0.48
CA PHE A 20 -3.03 6.57 -1.07
C PHE A 20 -3.79 5.30 -1.51
N ARG A 21 -4.67 4.76 -0.66
CA ARG A 21 -5.55 3.64 -1.00
C ARG A 21 -6.40 3.93 -2.24
N ARG A 22 -7.01 5.11 -2.32
CA ARG A 22 -7.83 5.53 -3.48
C ARG A 22 -7.00 5.69 -4.75
N ASP A 23 -5.78 6.19 -4.64
CA ASP A 23 -4.84 6.26 -5.76
C ASP A 23 -4.49 4.86 -6.30
N LEU A 24 -4.16 3.91 -5.42
CA LEU A 24 -3.89 2.53 -5.84
C LEU A 24 -5.13 1.87 -6.46
N HIS A 25 -6.31 2.05 -5.87
CA HIS A 25 -7.56 1.52 -6.39
C HIS A 25 -7.88 1.98 -7.82
N ALA A 26 -7.63 3.26 -8.11
CA ALA A 26 -7.87 3.84 -9.42
C ALA A 26 -6.89 3.34 -10.50
N HIS A 27 -5.73 2.81 -10.10
CA HIS A 27 -4.66 2.36 -11.00
C HIS A 27 -4.21 0.91 -10.71
N PRO A 28 -5.12 -0.08 -10.81
CA PRO A 28 -4.83 -1.46 -10.47
C PRO A 28 -3.88 -2.12 -11.48
N GLU A 29 -2.93 -2.91 -10.98
CA GLU A 29 -1.99 -3.70 -11.78
C GLU A 29 -2.13 -5.20 -11.47
N LEU A 30 -1.93 -6.06 -12.46
CA LEU A 30 -2.09 -7.51 -12.30
C LEU A 30 -0.88 -8.13 -11.59
N PRO A 31 -0.99 -9.41 -11.15
CA PRO A 31 0.12 -10.14 -10.58
C PRO A 31 1.37 -10.06 -11.46
N TRP A 32 2.50 -9.68 -10.87
CA TRP A 32 3.81 -9.52 -11.51
C TRP A 32 3.96 -8.34 -12.48
N GLU A 33 2.93 -7.48 -12.60
CA GLU A 33 2.93 -6.26 -13.42
C GLU A 33 2.91 -4.96 -12.59
N GLU A 34 2.92 -5.06 -11.25
CA GLU A 34 2.71 -3.99 -10.26
C GLU A 34 3.85 -2.97 -10.16
N LYS A 35 4.35 -2.46 -11.30
CA LYS A 35 5.48 -1.54 -11.39
C LYS A 35 5.14 -0.19 -10.78
N ARG A 36 3.99 0.40 -11.15
CA ARG A 36 3.55 1.68 -10.62
C ARG A 36 3.28 1.56 -9.12
N THR A 37 2.60 0.51 -8.69
CA THR A 37 2.27 0.28 -7.28
C THR A 37 3.55 0.11 -6.46
N THR A 38 4.51 -0.67 -6.96
CA THR A 38 5.86 -0.77 -6.37
C THR A 38 6.53 0.60 -6.26
N ASP A 39 6.50 1.42 -7.33
CA ASP A 39 7.07 2.78 -7.33
C ASP A 39 6.38 3.71 -6.32
N ARG A 40 5.07 3.59 -6.15
CA ARG A 40 4.30 4.39 -5.19
C ARG A 40 4.63 4.05 -3.75
N VAL A 41 4.79 2.75 -3.43
CA VAL A 41 5.26 2.31 -2.11
C VAL A 41 6.69 2.78 -1.84
N ALA A 42 7.57 2.65 -2.82
CA ALA A 42 8.95 3.16 -2.76
C ALA A 42 8.99 4.67 -2.43
N ALA A 43 8.22 5.48 -3.16
CA ALA A 43 8.14 6.91 -2.94
C ALA A 43 7.60 7.27 -1.54
N GLY A 44 6.63 6.49 -1.03
CA GLY A 44 6.12 6.63 0.33
C GLY A 44 7.20 6.39 1.38
N LEU A 45 7.97 5.31 1.25
CA LEU A 45 9.07 4.96 2.15
C LEU A 45 10.21 6.00 2.08
N GLU A 46 10.55 6.48 0.89
CA GLU A 46 11.51 7.58 0.67
C GLU A 46 11.09 8.86 1.40
N ALA A 47 9.82 9.25 1.29
CA ALA A 47 9.31 10.48 1.88
C ALA A 47 9.42 10.50 3.43
N ILE A 48 9.40 9.33 4.06
CA ILE A 48 9.55 9.16 5.52
C ILE A 48 10.95 8.68 5.93
N GLY A 49 11.89 8.60 4.98
CA GLY A 49 13.29 8.25 5.24
C GLY A 49 13.54 6.79 5.63
N ILE A 50 12.66 5.87 5.23
CA ILE A 50 12.84 4.43 5.49
C ILE A 50 13.61 3.80 4.33
N PRO A 51 14.80 3.21 4.57
CA PRO A 51 15.54 2.51 3.54
C PRO A 51 14.82 1.21 3.15
N TYR A 52 14.85 0.91 1.86
CA TYR A 52 14.17 -0.27 1.32
C TYR A 52 14.98 -0.91 0.19
N ARG A 53 14.65 -2.16 -0.13
CA ARG A 53 15.15 -2.89 -1.30
C ARG A 53 13.97 -3.32 -2.16
N ARG A 54 14.15 -3.23 -3.48
CA ARG A 54 13.16 -3.70 -4.47
C ARG A 54 13.38 -5.18 -4.78
N THR A 55 12.30 -5.90 -5.03
CA THR A 55 12.31 -7.28 -5.52
C THR A 55 12.03 -7.34 -7.01
N HIS A 56 12.34 -8.48 -7.65
CA HIS A 56 12.11 -8.70 -9.08
C HIS A 56 10.98 -9.73 -9.28
N PRO A 57 10.02 -9.48 -10.20
CA PRO A 57 9.88 -8.31 -11.06
C PRO A 57 9.32 -7.06 -10.35
N THR A 58 8.60 -7.25 -9.25
CA THR A 58 7.92 -6.20 -8.47
C THR A 58 8.02 -6.50 -6.98
N GLY A 59 7.68 -5.52 -6.14
CA GLY A 59 7.67 -5.64 -4.67
C GLY A 59 8.82 -4.94 -3.95
N ILE A 60 8.65 -4.79 -2.63
CA ILE A 60 9.54 -4.04 -1.75
C ILE A 60 9.67 -4.75 -0.41
N ILE A 61 10.87 -4.69 0.17
CA ILE A 61 11.13 -5.04 1.56
C ILE A 61 11.83 -3.86 2.23
N ALA A 62 11.31 -3.43 3.37
CA ALA A 62 11.87 -2.36 4.19
C ALA A 62 12.16 -2.88 5.60
N ASP A 63 13.31 -2.50 6.16
CA ASP A 63 13.72 -2.90 7.50
C ASP A 63 13.79 -1.66 8.39
N ILE A 64 13.04 -1.65 9.50
CA ILE A 64 13.05 -0.57 10.50
C ILE A 64 13.83 -1.06 11.72
N ALA A 65 15.03 -0.52 11.92
CA ALA A 65 15.86 -0.84 13.08
C ALA A 65 15.49 0.04 14.28
N GLY A 66 15.08 -0.58 15.38
CA GLY A 66 14.86 0.11 16.65
C GLY A 66 16.17 0.51 17.35
N GLY A 67 16.09 1.41 18.33
CA GLY A 67 17.26 1.91 19.05
C GLY A 67 17.85 0.97 20.12
N GLN A 68 17.29 -0.22 20.31
CA GLN A 68 17.70 -1.18 21.34
C GLN A 68 17.69 -2.61 20.78
N PRO A 69 18.57 -3.51 21.27
CA PRO A 69 18.52 -4.92 20.89
C PRO A 69 17.18 -5.55 21.29
N GLY A 70 16.67 -6.46 20.47
CA GLY A 70 15.36 -7.06 20.71
C GLY A 70 14.93 -8.06 19.65
N LYS A 71 13.64 -8.43 19.69
CA LYS A 71 13.02 -9.34 18.73
C LYS A 71 12.74 -8.63 17.41
N THR A 72 12.57 -9.42 16.35
CA THR A 72 12.18 -8.95 15.01
C THR A 72 10.75 -9.41 14.72
N VAL A 73 9.94 -8.53 14.13
CA VAL A 73 8.57 -8.80 13.67
C VAL A 73 8.47 -8.44 12.19
N ALA A 74 7.85 -9.31 11.39
CA ALA A 74 7.57 -9.06 9.99
C ALA A 74 6.09 -8.73 9.80
N LEU A 75 5.82 -7.66 9.05
CA LEU A 75 4.49 -7.29 8.56
C LEU A 75 4.48 -7.45 7.04
N ARG A 76 3.34 -7.88 6.47
CA ARG A 76 3.21 -8.15 5.04
C ARG A 76 1.87 -7.66 4.53
N ALA A 77 1.91 -6.95 3.40
CA ALA A 77 0.76 -6.58 2.58
C ALA A 77 1.01 -7.04 1.13
N ASP A 78 -0.01 -7.62 0.51
CA ASP A 78 -0.08 -7.80 -0.95
C ASP A 78 -0.56 -6.50 -1.61
N MET A 79 -0.25 -6.37 -2.92
CA MET A 79 -0.48 -5.14 -3.67
C MET A 79 -1.03 -5.37 -5.08
N ASP A 80 -1.27 -6.61 -5.51
CA ASP A 80 -1.79 -6.95 -6.83
C ASP A 80 -3.32 -6.78 -6.93
N ALA A 81 -3.81 -6.58 -8.14
CA ALA A 81 -5.22 -6.51 -8.47
C ALA A 81 -5.68 -7.77 -9.24
N LEU A 82 -6.97 -7.81 -9.61
CA LEU A 82 -7.58 -8.93 -10.32
C LEU A 82 -8.09 -8.51 -11.71
N PRO A 83 -8.16 -9.45 -12.68
CA PRO A 83 -8.72 -9.21 -14.01
C PRO A 83 -10.26 -9.19 -13.98
N VAL A 84 -10.81 -8.21 -13.26
CA VAL A 84 -12.25 -8.03 -13.04
C VAL A 84 -12.65 -6.62 -13.46
N VAL A 85 -13.78 -6.50 -14.16
CA VAL A 85 -14.39 -5.20 -14.47
C VAL A 85 -15.06 -4.67 -13.21
N GLU A 86 -14.65 -3.49 -12.76
CA GLU A 86 -15.32 -2.82 -11.65
C GLU A 86 -16.68 -2.26 -12.08
N LEU A 87 -17.73 -2.56 -11.30
CA LEU A 87 -19.12 -2.13 -11.57
C LEU A 87 -19.58 -0.97 -10.67
N ASN A 88 -18.73 -0.50 -9.77
CA ASN A 88 -19.06 0.52 -8.77
C ASN A 88 -19.00 1.94 -9.36
N ASP A 89 -19.90 2.25 -10.30
CA ASP A 89 -19.94 3.53 -11.03
C ASP A 89 -19.99 4.81 -10.16
N PRO A 90 -20.64 4.83 -8.99
CA PRO A 90 -20.68 6.05 -8.16
C PRO A 90 -19.35 6.42 -7.48
N LEU A 91 -18.33 5.55 -7.53
CA LEU A 91 -17.06 5.80 -6.84
C LEU A 91 -16.17 6.76 -7.63
N GLY A 92 -15.87 7.93 -7.05
CA GLY A 92 -14.94 8.91 -7.65
C GLY A 92 -13.48 8.44 -7.78
N TYR A 93 -13.15 7.25 -7.28
CA TYR A 93 -11.84 6.61 -7.36
C TYR A 93 -11.91 5.19 -7.96
N LYS A 94 -12.99 4.90 -8.70
CA LYS A 94 -13.13 3.67 -9.49
C LYS A 94 -11.89 3.45 -10.36
N SER A 95 -11.54 2.18 -10.59
CA SER A 95 -10.51 1.77 -11.53
C SER A 95 -10.66 2.49 -12.87
N GLN A 96 -9.56 3.11 -13.30
CA GLN A 96 -9.41 3.76 -14.61
C GLN A 96 -8.79 2.81 -15.64
N THR A 97 -8.45 1.58 -15.23
CA THR A 97 -7.83 0.57 -16.09
C THR A 97 -8.87 -0.49 -16.47
N PRO A 98 -9.37 -0.51 -17.72
CA PRO A 98 -10.45 -1.42 -18.12
C PRO A 98 -10.11 -2.88 -17.84
N GLY A 99 -11.06 -3.59 -17.20
CA GLY A 99 -10.91 -5.01 -16.89
C GLY A 99 -9.95 -5.33 -15.74
N LYS A 100 -9.44 -4.34 -15.00
CA LYS A 100 -8.64 -4.54 -13.80
C LYS A 100 -9.30 -3.86 -12.60
N MET A 101 -9.28 -4.50 -11.43
CA MET A 101 -9.87 -3.97 -10.19
C MET A 101 -9.16 -4.55 -8.96
N HIS A 102 -8.91 -3.73 -7.95
CA HIS A 102 -8.60 -4.22 -6.60
C HIS A 102 -9.85 -4.79 -5.93
N ALA A 103 -10.30 -5.95 -6.39
CA ALA A 103 -11.51 -6.61 -5.90
C ALA A 103 -11.31 -7.43 -4.61
N CYS A 104 -10.06 -7.56 -4.12
CA CYS A 104 -9.70 -8.27 -2.89
C CYS A 104 -9.18 -7.34 -1.77
N GLY A 105 -9.11 -6.03 -2.01
CA GLY A 105 -8.67 -5.06 -1.00
C GLY A 105 -7.15 -4.93 -0.80
N HIS A 106 -6.32 -5.43 -1.73
CA HIS A 106 -4.86 -5.33 -1.61
C HIS A 106 -4.34 -3.88 -1.64
N ASP A 107 -5.08 -2.98 -2.28
CA ASP A 107 -4.88 -1.52 -2.19
C ASP A 107 -5.08 -0.97 -0.76
N ALA A 108 -5.99 -1.57 0.01
CA ALA A 108 -6.15 -1.25 1.43
C ALA A 108 -5.04 -1.86 2.27
N HIS A 109 -4.67 -3.12 2.04
CA HIS A 109 -3.55 -3.74 2.75
C HIS A 109 -2.25 -2.95 2.57
N THR A 110 -1.99 -2.45 1.35
CA THR A 110 -0.80 -1.68 1.01
C THR A 110 -0.79 -0.28 1.64
N ALA A 111 -1.97 0.28 1.94
CA ALA A 111 -2.10 1.65 2.47
C ALA A 111 -2.15 1.75 4.00
N MET A 112 -2.40 0.65 4.70
CA MET A 112 -2.39 0.56 6.17
C MET A 112 -0.97 0.45 6.73
#